data_AF-A0A8T8WY44-F1
#
_entry.id   AF-A0A8T8WY44-F1
#
_cell.length_a   1.000
_cell.length_b   1.000
_cell.length_c   1.000
_cell.angle_alpha   90.00
_cell.angle_beta   90.00
_cell.angle_gamma   90.00
#
_symmetry.space_group_name_H-M   'P 1'
#
loop_
_entity.id
_entity.type
_entity.pdbx_description
1 polymer ?
#
loop_
_entity_poly.entity_id
_entity_poly.type
_entity_poly.pdbx_seq_one_letter_code
_entity_poly.pdbx_strand_id
1 'polypeptide(L)'
;MVITVLDPGSRSSAELAKQKLGKRVHVGYPFLQEALVIRVSDELFDYLLPDGEQHVVAIPHTPAQIEQWKKKADKIEGTYSKRLGTIIGPVESMVHVQLLKGLIKTDQGATVKEFGEISGQETDYALQLIVDDVINPDERFIERDALPIEKEFPEGSRAFFLGEFNYGRPVHVTGHEDGKVSGMIAAVKGREPEFGRDRAKNAERLCPYMPSYAIARSLRLNPLVLAKITSSFSVDIEGQRVNLGLNLKFEARKQKVLGYSRRGDSGWEFSQKTVDLLVQYMTKFPEFIAGIQRNPQNDRYTPTDFYPEEVALLKMQEIRDWLKSIEAKNFERVPLEAEQLDSDVVKLIEQDADQLVRSQPQMQPKKIRGVPRSALLRPSDVEQRLQNQTFKLGDRVVYAQDSGKVPIATRGTVVGLTRTSRAVLLDVVFDVSFMSGTTLGDRCSPFRGQTVLASSVLNVSYRQLLATTRAGDAQQQQTQSTPLTETPTPPPPNSQAYVSSPPETAADRTAPAAGPVPRPPGAPRGVDRDTPLRDLPLLLPSRSAN
;
A
#
# COMPACT_ATOMS: atom_id res chain seq x y z
N MET A 1 6.04 26.20 31.61
CA MET A 1 4.80 26.99 31.68
C MET A 1 3.65 26.03 31.50
N VAL A 2 2.56 26.18 32.26
CA VAL A 2 1.33 25.39 32.10
C VAL A 2 0.25 26.32 31.55
N ILE A 3 -0.54 25.85 30.59
CA ILE A 3 -1.65 26.60 29.98
C ILE A 3 -2.96 25.94 30.42
N THR A 4 -3.94 26.71 30.87
CA THR A 4 -5.27 26.19 31.20
C THR A 4 -6.29 26.75 30.21
N VAL A 5 -7.08 25.87 29.59
CA VAL A 5 -8.20 26.27 28.74
C VAL A 5 -9.32 26.84 29.63
N LEU A 6 -9.78 28.06 29.33
CA LEU A 6 -10.88 28.69 30.05
C LEU A 6 -12.23 28.15 29.54
N ASP A 7 -13.18 28.04 30.46
CA ASP A 7 -14.58 27.67 30.24
C ASP A 7 -14.83 26.43 29.34
N PRO A 8 -14.12 25.29 29.53
CA PRO A 8 -14.24 24.13 28.63
C PRO A 8 -15.66 23.56 28.57
N GLY A 9 -16.43 23.63 29.66
CA GLY A 9 -17.85 23.23 29.70
C GLY A 9 -18.75 24.01 28.72
N SER A 10 -18.43 25.29 28.45
CA SER A 10 -19.18 26.08 27.45
C SER A 10 -18.91 25.64 26.01
N ARG A 11 -17.79 24.93 25.78
CA ARG A 11 -17.30 24.51 24.46
C ARG A 11 -17.38 23.01 24.20
N SER A 12 -17.90 22.22 25.15
CA SER A 12 -17.94 20.75 25.08
C SER A 12 -19.34 20.17 24.85
N SER A 13 -20.38 21.03 24.76
CA SER A 13 -21.76 20.63 24.44
C SER A 13 -21.91 19.92 23.10
N ALA A 14 -22.63 18.79 23.12
CA ALA A 14 -22.94 17.98 21.94
C ALA A 14 -23.76 18.73 20.86
N GLU A 15 -24.48 19.80 21.21
CA GLU A 15 -25.20 20.63 20.21
C GLU A 15 -24.24 21.48 19.37
N LEU A 16 -23.27 22.14 20.03
CA LEU A 16 -22.20 22.88 19.38
C LEU A 16 -21.30 21.93 18.55
N ALA A 17 -21.13 20.70 19.03
CA ALA A 17 -20.45 19.63 18.32
C ALA A 17 -21.17 19.28 17.00
N LYS A 18 -22.49 19.05 17.04
CA LYS A 18 -23.33 18.77 15.85
C LYS A 18 -23.27 19.91 14.82
N GLN A 19 -23.22 21.17 15.28
CA GLN A 19 -23.09 22.34 14.39
C GLN A 19 -21.77 22.40 13.61
N LYS A 20 -20.75 21.59 13.97
CA LYS A 20 -19.47 21.50 13.25
C LYS A 20 -19.40 20.34 12.24
N LEU A 21 -20.37 19.41 12.23
CA LEU A 21 -20.42 18.32 11.23
C LEU A 21 -20.42 18.88 9.79
N GLY A 22 -19.64 18.25 8.91
CA GLY A 22 -19.48 18.66 7.51
C GLY A 22 -18.71 19.98 7.29
N LYS A 23 -18.26 20.65 8.35
CA LYS A 23 -17.49 21.90 8.25
C LYS A 23 -15.99 21.66 8.28
N ARG A 24 -15.27 22.58 7.64
CA ARG A 24 -13.82 22.75 7.77
C ARG A 24 -13.54 23.44 9.11
N VAL A 25 -12.60 22.91 9.88
CA VAL A 25 -12.20 23.41 11.20
C VAL A 25 -10.69 23.23 11.38
N HIS A 26 -10.12 23.87 12.41
CA HIS A 26 -8.69 23.77 12.73
C HIS A 26 -8.47 22.98 14.02
N VAL A 27 -7.71 21.89 13.92
CA VAL A 27 -7.43 20.91 14.99
C VAL A 27 -5.94 20.86 15.35
N GLY A 28 -5.58 20.20 16.46
CA GLY A 28 -4.17 19.96 16.82
C GLY A 28 -3.45 21.15 17.47
N TYR A 29 -4.17 22.03 18.17
CA TYR A 29 -3.60 23.12 18.97
C TYR A 29 -2.39 22.62 19.81
N PRO A 30 -1.26 23.36 19.87
CA PRO A 30 -1.04 24.70 19.30
C PRO A 30 -0.67 24.71 17.80
N PHE A 31 -0.34 23.56 17.20
CA PHE A 31 0.06 23.46 15.79
C PHE A 31 -1.16 23.18 14.91
N LEU A 32 -2.02 24.19 14.78
CA LEU A 32 -3.29 24.09 14.07
C LEU A 32 -3.13 23.57 12.63
N GLN A 33 -3.91 22.55 12.29
CA GLN A 33 -4.04 21.98 10.94
C GLN A 33 -5.52 22.02 10.53
N GLU A 34 -5.80 22.37 9.28
CA GLU A 34 -7.16 22.31 8.74
C GLU A 34 -7.63 20.87 8.56
N ALA A 35 -8.88 20.60 8.88
CA ALA A 35 -9.50 19.28 8.81
C ALA A 35 -11.01 19.38 8.54
N LEU A 36 -11.59 18.34 7.96
CA LEU A 36 -13.03 18.20 7.72
C LEU A 36 -13.66 17.32 8.80
N VAL A 37 -14.69 17.82 9.47
CA VAL A 37 -15.44 17.05 10.48
C VAL A 37 -16.41 16.09 9.81
N ILE A 38 -16.28 14.79 10.12
CA ILE A 38 -17.10 13.72 9.53
C ILE A 38 -18.02 13.07 10.56
N ARG A 39 -17.49 12.80 11.76
CA ARG A 39 -18.23 12.21 12.89
C ARG A 39 -17.94 12.98 14.17
N VAL A 40 -18.93 13.04 15.04
CA VAL A 40 -18.84 13.65 16.37
C VAL A 40 -19.35 12.62 17.37
N SER A 41 -18.75 12.51 18.54
CA SER A 41 -19.18 11.56 19.58
C SER A 41 -19.33 12.22 20.95
N ASP A 42 -20.41 11.92 21.65
CA ASP A 42 -20.51 12.09 23.11
C ASP A 42 -20.28 10.73 23.81
N GLU A 43 -20.44 10.65 25.13
CA GLU A 43 -20.24 9.39 25.87
C GLU A 43 -21.12 8.23 25.33
N LEU A 44 -22.33 8.53 24.86
CA LEU A 44 -23.40 7.57 24.60
C LEU A 44 -23.79 7.46 23.11
N PHE A 45 -23.48 8.46 22.29
CA PHE A 45 -23.91 8.54 20.90
C PHE A 45 -22.82 8.99 19.93
N ASP A 46 -22.81 8.35 18.77
CA ASP A 46 -22.09 8.75 17.56
C ASP A 46 -23.03 9.53 16.63
N TYR A 47 -22.61 10.72 16.20
CA TYR A 47 -23.35 11.62 15.32
C TYR A 47 -22.66 11.72 13.96
N LEU A 48 -23.41 11.41 12.91
CA LEU A 48 -22.98 11.41 11.51
C LEU A 48 -23.91 12.29 10.67
N LEU A 49 -23.37 12.87 9.60
CA LEU A 49 -24.13 13.56 8.56
C LEU A 49 -23.97 12.77 7.24
N PRO A 50 -24.98 12.02 6.77
CA PRO A 50 -24.89 11.25 5.53
C PRO A 50 -24.80 12.15 4.29
N ASP A 51 -24.04 11.72 3.28
CA ASP A 51 -23.91 12.44 2.01
C ASP A 51 -25.28 12.63 1.32
N GLY A 52 -25.74 13.88 1.26
CA GLY A 52 -27.02 14.27 0.65
C GLY A 52 -28.19 14.49 1.62
N GLU A 53 -28.04 14.16 2.91
CA GLU A 53 -29.05 14.43 3.92
C GLU A 53 -28.66 15.64 4.80
N GLN A 54 -29.64 16.46 5.19
CA GLN A 54 -29.44 17.59 6.11
C GLN A 54 -29.67 17.21 7.59
N HIS A 55 -30.01 15.95 7.87
CA HIS A 55 -30.32 15.47 9.22
C HIS A 55 -29.13 14.71 9.80
N VAL A 56 -28.80 15.03 11.07
CA VAL A 56 -27.76 14.32 11.81
C VAL A 56 -28.32 13.00 12.34
N VAL A 57 -27.74 11.89 11.89
CA VAL A 57 -28.07 10.55 12.38
C VAL A 57 -27.33 10.30 13.70
N ALA A 58 -28.07 9.93 14.74
CA ALA A 58 -27.52 9.54 16.04
C ALA A 58 -27.51 8.01 16.18
N ILE A 59 -26.34 7.42 16.40
CA ILE A 59 -26.12 5.99 16.57
C ILE A 59 -25.74 5.75 18.04
N PRO A 60 -26.51 4.97 18.82
CA PRO A 60 -26.17 4.69 20.21
C PRO A 60 -24.93 3.77 20.32
N HIS A 61 -24.04 4.10 21.23
CA HIS A 61 -22.85 3.29 21.52
C HIS A 61 -23.22 1.96 22.20
N THR A 62 -22.56 0.87 21.77
CA THR A 62 -22.53 -0.37 22.56
C THR A 62 -21.66 -0.18 23.82
N PRO A 63 -21.85 -0.98 24.89
CA PRO A 63 -21.07 -0.83 26.13
C PRO A 63 -19.54 -0.85 25.94
N ALA A 64 -19.04 -1.63 24.98
CA ALA A 64 -17.63 -1.66 24.63
C ALA A 64 -17.14 -0.37 23.94
N GLN A 65 -17.98 0.27 23.13
CA GLN A 65 -17.68 1.58 22.53
C GLN A 65 -17.67 2.69 23.58
N ILE A 66 -18.57 2.66 24.58
CA ILE A 66 -18.55 3.62 25.71
C ILE A 66 -17.23 3.50 26.48
N GLU A 67 -16.78 2.28 26.79
CA GLU A 67 -15.48 2.06 27.46
C GLU A 67 -14.30 2.50 26.59
N GLN A 68 -14.34 2.25 25.27
CA GLN A 68 -13.32 2.70 24.33
C GLN A 68 -13.29 4.23 24.18
N TRP A 69 -14.46 4.89 24.20
CA TRP A 69 -14.60 6.33 24.12
C TRP A 69 -14.00 7.01 25.34
N LYS A 70 -14.28 6.52 26.56
CA LYS A 70 -13.66 7.02 27.79
C LYS A 70 -12.14 6.89 27.77
N LYS A 71 -11.63 5.71 27.38
CA LYS A 71 -10.18 5.48 27.18
C LYS A 71 -9.55 6.41 26.12
N LYS A 72 -10.31 6.90 25.13
CA LYS A 72 -9.85 7.93 24.17
C LYS A 72 -9.84 9.31 24.80
N ALA A 73 -10.91 9.72 25.50
CA ALA A 73 -10.98 10.99 26.22
C ALA A 73 -9.82 11.14 27.23
N ASP A 74 -9.62 10.13 28.10
CA ASP A 74 -8.54 10.06 29.08
C ASP A 74 -7.15 10.16 28.43
N LYS A 75 -6.99 9.53 27.24
CA LYS A 75 -5.74 9.58 26.46
C LYS A 75 -5.49 10.98 25.90
N ILE A 76 -6.52 11.67 25.40
CA ILE A 76 -6.40 13.03 24.85
C ILE A 76 -6.02 13.99 25.98
N GLU A 77 -6.73 13.98 27.11
CA GLU A 77 -6.39 14.81 28.29
C GLU A 77 -4.97 14.48 28.80
N GLY A 78 -4.67 13.19 28.99
CA GLY A 78 -3.35 12.74 29.43
C GLY A 78 -2.21 13.12 28.49
N THR A 79 -2.48 13.22 27.18
CA THR A 79 -1.51 13.68 26.17
C THR A 79 -1.30 15.19 26.26
N TYR A 80 -2.38 15.97 26.30
CA TYR A 80 -2.29 17.44 26.43
C TYR A 80 -1.63 17.87 27.74
N SER A 81 -1.98 17.24 28.85
CA SER A 81 -1.41 17.49 30.17
C SER A 81 0.08 17.11 30.24
N LYS A 82 0.43 15.85 29.92
CA LYS A 82 1.81 15.33 30.13
C LYS A 82 2.80 15.70 29.02
N ARG A 83 2.36 15.87 27.78
CA ARG A 83 3.24 16.13 26.62
C ARG A 83 3.25 17.59 26.18
N LEU A 84 2.14 18.32 26.35
CA LEU A 84 1.98 19.71 25.90
C LEU A 84 1.82 20.71 27.05
N GLY A 85 1.82 20.26 28.31
CA GLY A 85 1.67 21.14 29.48
C GLY A 85 0.37 21.94 29.49
N THR A 86 -0.69 21.41 28.88
CA THR A 86 -1.97 22.09 28.69
C THR A 86 -3.08 21.35 29.43
N ILE A 87 -3.77 22.02 30.35
CA ILE A 87 -4.93 21.53 31.08
C ILE A 87 -6.19 21.91 30.28
N ILE A 88 -6.90 20.89 29.77
CA ILE A 88 -8.01 21.08 28.81
C ILE A 88 -9.40 20.86 29.44
N GLY A 89 -9.46 20.42 30.70
CA GLY A 89 -10.68 19.97 31.37
C GLY A 89 -11.15 18.60 30.89
N PRO A 90 -12.26 18.07 31.44
CA PRO A 90 -12.88 16.85 30.94
C PRO A 90 -13.35 17.03 29.49
N VAL A 91 -13.40 15.94 28.73
CA VAL A 91 -13.85 15.94 27.33
C VAL A 91 -15.24 15.31 27.26
N GLU A 92 -16.29 16.13 27.17
CA GLU A 92 -17.68 15.64 27.07
C GLU A 92 -18.07 15.27 25.63
N SER A 93 -17.50 15.98 24.64
CA SER A 93 -17.66 15.70 23.22
C SER A 93 -16.31 15.64 22.51
N MET A 94 -16.16 14.64 21.63
CA MET A 94 -14.99 14.40 20.79
C MET A 94 -15.38 14.50 19.32
N VAL A 95 -14.45 14.96 18.49
CA VAL A 95 -14.65 15.20 17.06
C VAL A 95 -13.67 14.36 16.27
N HIS A 96 -14.19 13.71 15.23
CA HIS A 96 -13.45 12.82 14.35
C HIS A 96 -13.35 13.43 12.96
N VAL A 97 -12.11 13.67 12.54
CA VAL A 97 -11.80 14.49 11.36
C VAL A 97 -10.92 13.76 10.37
N GLN A 98 -11.10 14.07 9.09
CA GLN A 98 -10.09 13.83 8.07
C GLN A 98 -9.22 15.07 7.94
N LEU A 99 -7.91 14.90 8.05
CA LEU A 99 -6.95 16.00 7.96
C LEU A 99 -6.81 16.45 6.50
N LEU A 100 -6.48 17.73 6.30
CA LEU A 100 -6.12 18.23 4.98
C LEU A 100 -4.84 17.54 4.49
N LYS A 101 -4.97 16.72 3.45
CA LYS A 101 -3.86 16.02 2.79
C LYS A 101 -3.16 16.93 1.78
N GLY A 102 -3.91 17.79 1.10
CA GLY A 102 -3.37 18.80 0.20
C GLY A 102 -4.41 19.36 -0.76
N LEU A 103 -3.95 19.80 -1.93
CA LEU A 103 -4.80 20.19 -3.05
C LEU A 103 -4.78 19.12 -4.15
N ILE A 104 -5.95 18.77 -4.67
CA ILE A 104 -6.14 17.90 -5.83
C ILE A 104 -6.67 18.72 -7.02
N LYS A 105 -6.18 18.43 -8.22
CA LYS A 105 -6.60 19.12 -9.44
C LYS A 105 -7.56 18.28 -10.27
N THR A 106 -8.80 18.76 -10.32
CA THR A 106 -9.93 18.14 -11.02
C THR A 106 -9.71 18.08 -12.54
N ASP A 107 -10.39 17.18 -13.24
CA ASP A 107 -10.44 17.18 -14.71
C ASP A 107 -11.20 18.39 -15.30
N GLN A 108 -11.79 19.24 -14.45
CA GLN A 108 -12.29 20.56 -14.84
C GLN A 108 -11.20 21.64 -14.86
N GLY A 109 -10.02 21.37 -14.31
CA GLY A 109 -8.91 22.34 -14.18
C GLY A 109 -8.96 23.17 -12.89
N ALA A 110 -10.05 23.09 -12.12
CA ALA A 110 -10.15 23.67 -10.78
C ALA A 110 -9.32 22.84 -9.78
N THR A 111 -8.76 23.53 -8.79
CA THR A 111 -7.93 22.97 -7.71
C THR A 111 -8.67 23.10 -6.38
N VAL A 112 -8.97 21.97 -5.75
CA VAL A 112 -9.80 21.85 -4.53
C VAL A 112 -9.06 21.13 -3.41
N LYS A 113 -9.49 21.31 -2.15
CA LYS A 113 -8.91 20.62 -0.99
C LYS A 113 -9.26 19.13 -0.97
N GLU A 114 -8.25 18.29 -0.80
CA GLU A 114 -8.39 16.87 -0.54
C GLU A 114 -8.20 16.60 0.95
N PHE A 115 -9.25 16.10 1.60
CA PHE A 115 -9.21 15.62 2.98
C PHE A 115 -9.07 14.10 2.99
N GLY A 116 -8.40 13.54 3.99
CA GLY A 116 -8.27 12.09 4.14
C GLY A 116 -7.69 11.64 5.47
N GLU A 117 -7.68 10.33 5.70
CA GLU A 117 -7.04 9.72 6.86
C GLU A 117 -5.54 9.53 6.62
N ILE A 118 -4.71 10.26 7.37
CA ILE A 118 -3.25 10.20 7.24
C ILE A 118 -2.69 9.15 8.20
N SER A 119 -2.14 8.08 7.65
CA SER A 119 -1.71 6.88 8.40
C SER A 119 -0.69 7.18 9.50
N GLY A 120 -1.12 7.13 10.75
CA GLY A 120 -0.29 7.39 11.94
C GLY A 120 -0.38 8.81 12.50
N GLN A 121 -1.26 9.66 11.97
CA GLN A 121 -1.74 10.84 12.69
C GLN A 121 -2.99 10.47 13.54
N GLU A 122 -3.34 11.35 14.48
CA GLU A 122 -4.55 11.19 15.30
C GLU A 122 -5.74 11.85 14.57
N THR A 123 -6.85 11.12 14.45
CA THR A 123 -8.11 11.57 13.84
C THR A 123 -9.08 12.18 14.86
N ASP A 124 -8.76 12.06 16.14
CA ASP A 124 -9.70 12.17 17.27
C ASP A 124 -9.27 13.33 18.17
N TYR A 125 -10.09 14.38 18.25
CA TYR A 125 -9.75 15.63 18.97
C TYR A 125 -10.87 16.06 19.92
N ALA A 126 -10.51 16.63 21.08
CA ALA A 126 -11.46 17.20 22.04
C ALA A 126 -12.10 18.48 21.49
N LEU A 127 -13.43 18.62 21.60
CA LEU A 127 -14.18 19.73 21.02
C LEU A 127 -13.71 21.11 21.53
N GLN A 128 -13.36 21.23 22.81
CA GLN A 128 -12.93 22.50 23.40
C GLN A 128 -11.59 23.05 22.85
N LEU A 129 -10.83 22.25 22.09
CA LEU A 129 -9.57 22.64 21.47
C LEU A 129 -9.69 23.02 19.98
N ILE A 130 -10.88 22.90 19.40
CA ILE A 130 -11.12 23.18 17.99
C ILE A 130 -11.29 24.68 17.79
N VAL A 131 -10.49 25.22 16.88
CA VAL A 131 -10.63 26.59 16.39
C VAL A 131 -11.44 26.54 15.10
N ASP A 132 -12.48 27.37 14.99
CA ASP A 132 -13.28 27.46 13.77
C ASP A 132 -12.47 28.11 12.66
N ASP A 133 -12.29 29.44 12.71
CA ASP A 133 -11.58 30.22 11.71
C ASP A 133 -10.19 30.69 12.18
N VAL A 134 -9.26 30.82 11.23
CA VAL A 134 -7.91 31.38 11.43
C VAL A 134 -7.73 32.59 10.53
N ILE A 135 -7.29 33.71 11.11
CA ILE A 135 -7.19 35.02 10.43
C ILE A 135 -6.31 34.97 9.17
N ASN A 136 -5.24 34.16 9.19
CA ASN A 136 -4.32 33.99 8.07
C ASN A 136 -4.25 32.51 7.66
N PRO A 137 -5.03 32.07 6.65
CA PRO A 137 -4.96 30.71 6.13
C PRO A 137 -3.64 30.46 5.37
N ASP A 138 -3.27 29.20 5.20
CA ASP A 138 -2.06 28.81 4.47
C ASP A 138 -2.26 28.96 2.96
N GLU A 139 -1.52 29.89 2.35
CA GLU A 139 -1.59 30.23 0.92
C GLU A 139 -1.43 29.02 -0.01
N ARG A 140 -0.71 27.98 0.43
CA ARG A 140 -0.44 26.76 -0.33
C ARG A 140 -1.69 25.89 -0.52
N PHE A 141 -2.72 26.11 0.29
CA PHE A 141 -3.98 25.36 0.26
C PHE A 141 -5.18 26.22 -0.16
N ILE A 142 -4.96 27.44 -0.69
CA ILE A 142 -6.04 28.24 -1.27
C ILE A 142 -6.58 27.55 -2.54
N GLU A 143 -7.88 27.27 -2.55
CA GLU A 143 -8.60 26.67 -3.67
C GLU A 143 -8.71 27.66 -4.85
N ARG A 144 -8.78 27.13 -6.07
CA ARG A 144 -8.74 27.95 -7.30
C ARG A 144 -9.70 27.42 -8.35
N ASP A 145 -10.50 28.31 -8.90
CA ASP A 145 -11.43 27.99 -9.98
C ASP A 145 -10.71 27.54 -11.27
N ALA A 146 -11.48 26.89 -12.15
CA ALA A 146 -10.99 26.44 -13.45
C ALA A 146 -10.60 27.61 -14.35
N LEU A 147 -9.30 27.77 -14.63
CA LEU A 147 -8.81 28.73 -15.61
C LEU A 147 -9.21 28.31 -17.05
N PRO A 148 -9.42 29.27 -17.96
CA PRO A 148 -9.57 28.97 -19.39
C PRO A 148 -8.35 28.22 -19.94
N ILE A 149 -8.58 27.27 -20.84
CA ILE A 149 -7.53 26.33 -21.31
C ILE A 149 -6.31 27.04 -21.93
N GLU A 150 -6.54 28.19 -22.58
CA GLU A 150 -5.51 29.05 -23.17
C GLU A 150 -4.57 29.68 -22.14
N LYS A 151 -5.08 29.99 -20.93
CA LYS A 151 -4.29 30.54 -19.81
C LYS A 151 -3.60 29.42 -19.02
N GLU A 152 -4.20 28.24 -18.99
CA GLU A 152 -3.61 27.02 -18.45
C GLU A 152 -2.43 26.52 -19.29
N PHE A 153 -2.62 26.37 -20.60
CA PHE A 153 -1.68 25.76 -21.54
C PHE A 153 -1.31 26.75 -22.65
N PRO A 154 -0.63 27.88 -22.35
CA PRO A 154 -0.29 28.89 -23.35
C PRO A 154 0.54 28.29 -24.50
N GLU A 155 0.48 28.93 -25.67
CA GLU A 155 1.20 28.47 -26.85
C GLU A 155 2.71 28.42 -26.59
N GLY A 156 3.37 27.37 -27.10
CA GLY A 156 4.76 27.06 -26.79
C GLY A 156 4.98 26.28 -25.48
N SER A 157 3.96 26.15 -24.62
CA SER A 157 4.11 25.41 -23.35
C SER A 157 4.39 23.91 -23.53
N ARG A 158 4.81 23.27 -22.42
CA ARG A 158 5.16 21.85 -22.35
C ARG A 158 4.25 21.13 -21.35
N ALA A 159 3.77 19.96 -21.77
CA ALA A 159 2.94 19.07 -20.95
C ALA A 159 3.31 17.61 -21.21
N PHE A 160 2.79 16.68 -20.41
CA PHE A 160 2.79 15.24 -20.71
C PHE A 160 1.43 14.80 -21.23
N PHE A 161 1.43 13.87 -22.19
CA PHE A 161 0.20 13.28 -22.73
C PHE A 161 -0.31 12.15 -21.84
N LEU A 162 -1.59 12.19 -21.49
CA LEU A 162 -2.27 11.17 -20.68
C LEU A 162 -3.29 10.32 -21.48
N GLY A 163 -3.37 10.49 -22.79
CA GLY A 163 -4.15 9.60 -23.65
C GLY A 163 -3.44 8.26 -23.95
N GLU A 164 -4.19 7.32 -24.53
CA GLU A 164 -3.74 5.94 -24.81
C GLU A 164 -2.49 5.85 -25.70
N PHE A 165 -2.44 6.69 -26.74
CA PHE A 165 -1.34 6.76 -27.70
C PHE A 165 -0.14 7.52 -27.10
N ASN A 166 0.98 6.82 -26.84
CA ASN A 166 2.21 7.43 -26.30
C ASN A 166 2.04 8.11 -24.91
N TYR A 167 1.28 7.46 -24.01
CA TYR A 167 1.12 7.86 -22.61
C TYR A 167 2.44 8.22 -21.90
N GLY A 168 2.44 9.33 -21.17
CA GLY A 168 3.56 9.89 -20.44
C GLY A 168 4.71 10.42 -21.31
N ARG A 169 4.51 10.64 -22.62
CA ARG A 169 5.50 11.30 -23.48
C ARG A 169 5.26 12.81 -23.51
N PRO A 170 6.31 13.63 -23.68
CA PRO A 170 6.18 15.08 -23.70
C PRO A 170 5.44 15.58 -24.95
N VAL A 171 4.69 16.65 -24.75
CA VAL A 171 3.89 17.38 -25.72
C VAL A 171 4.34 18.84 -25.73
N HIS A 172 4.45 19.41 -26.92
CA HIS A 172 4.56 20.84 -27.12
C HIS A 172 3.22 21.39 -27.62
N VAL A 173 2.70 22.42 -26.96
CA VAL A 173 1.42 23.05 -27.30
C VAL A 173 1.61 24.04 -28.44
N THR A 174 0.82 23.90 -29.52
CA THR A 174 0.96 24.71 -30.75
C THR A 174 -0.22 25.62 -31.05
N GLY A 175 -1.29 25.56 -30.25
CA GLY A 175 -2.48 26.40 -30.41
C GLY A 175 -3.76 25.71 -29.95
N HIS A 176 -4.87 26.44 -29.93
CA HIS A 176 -6.16 26.00 -29.37
C HIS A 176 -7.25 25.85 -30.45
N GLU A 177 -8.13 24.88 -30.26
CA GLU A 177 -9.19 24.50 -31.21
C GLU A 177 -10.42 24.06 -30.38
N ASP A 178 -11.52 24.83 -30.39
CA ASP A 178 -12.77 24.57 -29.65
C ASP A 178 -12.60 24.17 -28.16
N GLY A 179 -11.82 24.95 -27.41
CA GLY A 179 -11.55 24.68 -25.99
C GLY A 179 -10.71 23.42 -25.72
N LYS A 180 -10.02 22.92 -26.75
CA LYS A 180 -9.08 21.79 -26.70
C LYS A 180 -7.72 22.23 -27.21
N VAL A 181 -6.70 21.44 -26.89
CA VAL A 181 -5.31 21.71 -27.27
C VAL A 181 -4.95 21.01 -28.59
N SER A 182 -4.28 21.74 -29.46
CA SER A 182 -3.49 21.20 -30.57
C SER A 182 -2.00 21.23 -30.21
N GLY A 183 -1.23 20.28 -30.72
CA GLY A 183 0.17 20.15 -30.33
C GLY A 183 0.96 19.12 -31.11
N MET A 184 2.16 18.84 -30.59
CA MET A 184 3.09 17.88 -31.15
C MET A 184 3.62 16.95 -30.05
N ILE A 185 3.31 15.66 -30.14
CA ILE A 185 3.86 14.62 -29.25
C ILE A 185 5.17 14.12 -29.84
N ALA A 186 6.19 13.93 -29.00
CA ALA A 186 7.37 13.15 -29.37
C ALA A 186 7.06 11.65 -29.24
N ALA A 187 6.56 11.05 -30.34
CA ALA A 187 5.97 9.71 -30.35
C ALA A 187 7.01 8.62 -30.69
N VAL A 188 6.93 7.48 -29.98
CA VAL A 188 7.67 6.24 -30.28
C VAL A 188 6.72 5.26 -30.98
N LYS A 189 7.28 4.40 -31.85
CA LYS A 189 6.57 3.25 -32.45
C LYS A 189 6.79 2.00 -31.58
N GLY A 190 5.71 1.30 -31.25
CA GLY A 190 5.72 0.11 -30.39
C GLY A 190 5.30 0.38 -28.94
N ARG A 191 5.10 -0.69 -28.17
CA ARG A 191 4.88 -0.66 -26.71
C ARG A 191 6.22 -0.74 -25.99
N GLU A 192 6.41 0.06 -24.95
CA GLU A 192 7.59 -0.05 -24.08
C GLU A 192 7.53 -1.37 -23.29
N PRO A 193 8.59 -2.21 -23.30
CA PRO A 193 8.56 -3.52 -22.66
C PRO A 193 8.55 -3.41 -21.13
N GLU A 194 7.87 -4.35 -20.46
CA GLU A 194 7.68 -4.34 -18.99
C GLU A 194 8.70 -5.22 -18.26
N PHE A 195 9.94 -5.26 -18.78
CA PHE A 195 11.05 -6.09 -18.29
C PHE A 195 11.24 -6.02 -16.76
N GLY A 196 11.12 -4.83 -16.17
CA GLY A 196 11.21 -4.64 -14.71
C GLY A 196 10.24 -5.50 -13.91
N ARG A 197 8.97 -5.60 -14.36
CA ARG A 197 7.95 -6.44 -13.71
C ARG A 197 8.27 -7.91 -13.82
N ASP A 198 8.80 -8.34 -14.97
CA ASP A 198 9.11 -9.75 -15.20
C ASP A 198 10.38 -10.16 -14.46
N ARG A 199 11.38 -9.27 -14.34
CA ARG A 199 12.51 -9.43 -13.42
C ARG A 199 12.05 -9.53 -11.96
N ALA A 200 11.14 -8.66 -11.51
CA ALA A 200 10.59 -8.70 -10.15
C ALA A 200 9.84 -10.01 -9.84
N LYS A 201 8.91 -10.43 -10.72
CA LYS A 201 8.20 -11.73 -10.59
C LYS A 201 9.16 -12.92 -10.59
N ASN A 202 10.19 -12.90 -11.44
CA ASN A 202 11.16 -13.98 -11.51
C ASN A 202 12.07 -14.01 -10.28
N ALA A 203 12.43 -12.86 -9.69
CA ALA A 203 13.16 -12.81 -8.43
C ALA A 203 12.37 -13.45 -7.28
N GLU A 204 11.08 -13.15 -7.15
CA GLU A 204 10.20 -13.76 -6.13
C GLU A 204 10.06 -15.29 -6.32
N ARG A 205 10.02 -15.77 -7.58
CA ARG A 205 9.98 -17.20 -7.90
C ARG A 205 11.30 -17.93 -7.66
N LEU A 206 12.43 -17.28 -7.90
CA LEU A 206 13.78 -17.87 -7.75
C LEU A 206 14.25 -17.87 -6.30
N CYS A 207 13.82 -16.89 -5.50
CA CYS A 207 14.18 -16.72 -4.10
C CYS A 207 12.94 -16.79 -3.17
N PRO A 208 12.23 -17.94 -3.10
CA PRO A 208 11.12 -18.09 -2.17
C PRO A 208 11.62 -17.98 -0.72
N TYR A 209 11.01 -17.09 0.06
CA TYR A 209 11.25 -17.00 1.50
C TYR A 209 10.50 -18.11 2.22
N MET A 210 11.13 -18.75 3.20
CA MET A 210 10.54 -19.80 4.00
C MET A 210 10.22 -19.29 5.42
N PRO A 211 9.08 -19.65 6.01
CA PRO A 211 8.77 -19.33 7.41
C PRO A 211 9.83 -19.84 8.39
N SER A 212 10.11 -19.04 9.41
CA SER A 212 11.10 -19.37 10.45
C SER A 212 10.87 -20.72 11.14
N TYR A 213 9.62 -21.17 11.31
CA TYR A 213 9.33 -22.50 11.86
C TYR A 213 9.76 -23.65 10.93
N ALA A 214 9.73 -23.45 9.61
CA ALA A 214 10.14 -24.45 8.62
C ALA A 214 11.67 -24.57 8.58
N ILE A 215 12.37 -23.44 8.63
CA ILE A 215 13.85 -23.39 8.73
C ILE A 215 14.33 -23.97 10.06
N ALA A 216 13.64 -23.69 11.18
CA ALA A 216 13.95 -24.32 12.46
C ALA A 216 13.83 -25.85 12.38
N ARG A 217 12.78 -26.36 11.70
CA ARG A 217 12.59 -27.80 11.50
C ARG A 217 13.64 -28.43 10.58
N SER A 218 14.02 -27.80 9.48
CA SER A 218 15.03 -28.35 8.55
C SER A 218 16.44 -28.36 9.16
N LEU A 219 16.83 -27.30 9.88
CA LEU A 219 18.12 -27.20 10.58
C LEU A 219 18.15 -27.91 11.94
N ARG A 220 17.04 -28.56 12.36
CA ARG A 220 16.85 -29.19 13.68
C ARG A 220 17.17 -28.24 14.85
N LEU A 221 16.85 -26.96 14.70
CA LEU A 221 17.00 -25.93 15.74
C LEU A 221 15.69 -25.76 16.53
N ASN A 222 15.80 -25.46 17.82
CA ASN A 222 14.67 -24.90 18.57
C ASN A 222 14.32 -23.50 17.99
N PRO A 223 13.03 -23.18 17.71
CA PRO A 223 12.64 -21.88 17.15
C PRO A 223 13.14 -20.65 17.93
N LEU A 224 13.27 -20.73 19.26
CA LEU A 224 13.83 -19.65 20.09
C LEU A 224 15.33 -19.42 19.79
N VAL A 225 16.08 -20.50 19.55
CA VAL A 225 17.51 -20.45 19.23
C VAL A 225 17.71 -19.81 17.85
N LEU A 226 16.92 -20.21 16.85
CA LEU A 226 16.91 -19.55 15.54
C LEU A 226 16.49 -18.07 15.65
N ALA A 227 15.48 -17.75 16.45
CA ALA A 227 15.02 -16.38 16.66
C ALA A 227 16.09 -15.49 17.31
N LYS A 228 16.86 -16.03 18.27
CA LYS A 228 18.01 -15.37 18.90
C LYS A 228 19.14 -15.15 17.90
N ILE A 229 19.63 -16.21 17.25
CA ILE A 229 20.74 -16.16 16.27
C ILE A 229 20.47 -15.20 15.10
N THR A 230 19.24 -15.17 14.57
CA THR A 230 18.88 -14.28 13.44
C THR A 230 18.68 -12.81 13.85
N SER A 231 18.68 -12.50 15.14
CA SER A 231 18.52 -11.15 15.71
C SER A 231 19.85 -10.61 16.26
N SER A 232 19.78 -9.64 17.17
CA SER A 232 20.91 -9.20 17.99
C SER A 232 21.02 -10.10 19.23
N PHE A 233 21.98 -11.02 19.25
CA PHE A 233 22.22 -11.93 20.36
C PHE A 233 23.38 -11.42 21.23
N SER A 234 23.10 -10.99 22.46
CA SER A 234 24.12 -10.42 23.36
C SER A 234 24.63 -11.40 24.40
N VAL A 235 25.95 -11.49 24.54
CA VAL A 235 26.67 -12.20 25.60
C VAL A 235 27.34 -11.17 26.50
N ASP A 236 27.28 -11.37 27.82
CA ASP A 236 27.92 -10.50 28.81
C ASP A 236 29.39 -10.99 29.02
N ILE A 237 30.36 -10.33 28.37
CA ILE A 237 31.80 -10.65 28.44
C ILE A 237 32.50 -9.61 29.32
N GLU A 238 33.01 -10.02 30.49
CA GLU A 238 33.73 -9.13 31.43
C GLU A 238 32.95 -7.84 31.77
N GLY A 239 31.61 -7.93 31.82
CA GLY A 239 30.70 -6.80 32.04
C GLY A 239 30.35 -5.99 30.78
N GLN A 240 30.99 -6.23 29.63
CA GLN A 240 30.65 -5.63 28.35
C GLN A 240 29.68 -6.51 27.54
N ARG A 241 28.67 -5.91 26.93
CA ARG A 241 27.73 -6.61 26.05
C ARG A 241 28.25 -6.70 24.62
N VAL A 242 28.62 -7.91 24.20
CA VAL A 242 29.07 -8.20 22.83
C VAL A 242 27.94 -8.87 22.06
N ASN A 243 27.62 -8.34 20.88
CA ASN A 243 26.64 -8.93 19.97
C ASN A 243 27.31 -9.99 19.08
N LEU A 244 26.77 -11.21 19.12
CA LEU A 244 27.20 -12.40 18.36
C LEU A 244 26.03 -13.00 17.55
N GLY A 245 25.01 -12.19 17.25
CA GLY A 245 23.91 -12.55 16.34
C GLY A 245 24.18 -12.12 14.89
N LEU A 246 23.47 -12.75 13.95
CA LEU A 246 23.54 -12.44 12.51
C LEU A 246 22.83 -11.12 12.14
N ASN A 247 22.10 -10.48 13.08
CA ASN A 247 21.52 -9.15 12.91
C ASN A 247 20.60 -8.98 11.67
N LEU A 248 19.92 -10.07 11.25
CA LEU A 248 19.06 -10.10 10.07
C LEU A 248 17.65 -9.54 10.34
N LYS A 249 17.20 -9.54 11.60
CA LYS A 249 15.90 -8.98 12.01
C LYS A 249 16.00 -8.08 13.25
N PHE A 250 15.25 -6.97 13.25
CA PHE A 250 15.20 -6.00 14.34
C PHE A 250 13.76 -5.61 14.68
N GLU A 251 13.06 -6.47 15.41
CA GLU A 251 11.64 -6.30 15.72
C GLU A 251 11.36 -5.01 16.52
N ALA A 252 12.13 -4.76 17.59
CA ALA A 252 12.02 -3.54 18.40
C ALA A 252 12.35 -2.22 17.65
N ARG A 253 13.03 -2.29 16.49
CA ARG A 253 13.34 -1.12 15.63
C ARG A 253 12.48 -1.07 14.36
N LYS A 254 11.57 -2.03 14.16
CA LYS A 254 10.80 -2.23 12.91
C LYS A 254 11.69 -2.24 11.65
N GLN A 255 12.84 -2.93 11.72
CA GLN A 255 13.79 -3.05 10.60
C GLN A 255 14.07 -4.52 10.22
N LYS A 256 14.38 -4.74 8.94
CA LYS A 256 14.76 -6.02 8.31
C LYS A 256 16.01 -5.84 7.45
N VAL A 257 16.68 -6.93 7.07
CA VAL A 257 17.83 -6.91 6.15
C VAL A 257 17.38 -7.42 4.78
N LEU A 258 17.58 -6.58 3.76
CA LEU A 258 17.14 -6.80 2.38
C LEU A 258 17.76 -8.10 1.80
N GLY A 259 16.97 -8.89 1.07
CA GLY A 259 17.42 -10.15 0.46
C GLY A 259 17.66 -11.31 1.44
N TYR A 260 17.63 -11.06 2.76
CA TYR A 260 17.85 -12.06 3.81
C TYR A 260 16.59 -12.34 4.64
N SER A 261 15.82 -11.32 5.04
CA SER A 261 14.63 -11.46 5.91
C SER A 261 13.42 -10.65 5.44
N ARG A 262 12.22 -11.20 5.68
CA ARG A 262 10.95 -10.48 5.54
C ARG A 262 10.00 -10.81 6.69
N ARG A 263 8.93 -10.03 6.80
CA ARG A 263 7.81 -10.22 7.73
C ARG A 263 6.53 -10.33 6.91
N GLY A 264 6.16 -11.55 6.51
CA GLY A 264 4.81 -11.86 6.05
C GLY A 264 3.86 -12.04 7.24
N ASP A 265 2.61 -12.41 6.97
CA ASP A 265 1.55 -12.48 8.00
C ASP A 265 1.87 -13.50 9.10
N SER A 266 2.29 -14.70 8.68
CA SER A 266 2.57 -15.85 9.56
C SER A 266 3.78 -15.69 10.50
N GLY A 267 4.60 -14.65 10.31
CA GLY A 267 5.76 -14.36 11.16
C GLY A 267 6.98 -13.89 10.38
N TRP A 268 8.16 -14.03 10.99
CA TRP A 268 9.41 -13.83 10.28
C TRP A 268 9.69 -14.98 9.31
N GLU A 269 10.10 -14.62 8.10
CA GLU A 269 10.48 -15.53 7.02
C GLU A 269 11.87 -15.13 6.50
N PHE A 270 12.63 -16.09 6.00
CA PHE A 270 13.99 -15.86 5.53
C PHE A 270 14.24 -16.51 4.16
N SER A 271 15.14 -15.91 3.38
CA SER A 271 15.53 -16.42 2.05
C SER A 271 16.55 -17.58 2.15
N GLN A 272 16.81 -18.26 1.04
CA GLN A 272 17.87 -19.28 0.97
C GLN A 272 19.24 -18.69 1.35
N LYS A 273 19.56 -17.45 0.95
CA LYS A 273 20.80 -16.74 1.34
C LYS A 273 21.00 -16.71 2.86
N THR A 274 19.92 -16.62 3.65
CA THR A 274 19.97 -16.73 5.12
C THR A 274 20.18 -18.16 5.60
N VAL A 275 19.54 -19.15 4.98
CA VAL A 275 19.73 -20.57 5.32
C VAL A 275 21.20 -20.97 5.11
N ASP A 276 21.80 -20.53 4.01
CA ASP A 276 23.21 -20.79 3.69
C ASP A 276 24.17 -20.13 4.69
N LEU A 277 23.86 -18.91 5.16
CA LEU A 277 24.62 -18.27 6.25
C LEU A 277 24.44 -18.97 7.60
N LEU A 278 23.23 -19.45 7.92
CA LEU A 278 22.97 -20.22 9.14
C LEU A 278 23.73 -21.55 9.15
N VAL A 279 23.74 -22.28 8.03
CA VAL A 279 24.53 -23.51 7.87
C VAL A 279 26.03 -23.23 8.00
N GLN A 280 26.54 -22.15 7.40
CA GLN A 280 27.93 -21.73 7.59
C GLN A 280 28.24 -21.39 9.06
N TYR A 281 27.34 -20.70 9.76
CA TYR A 281 27.53 -20.35 11.17
C TYR A 281 27.58 -21.60 12.07
N MET A 282 26.62 -22.52 11.87
CA MET A 282 26.55 -23.81 12.57
C MET A 282 27.76 -24.70 12.29
N THR A 283 28.29 -24.69 11.07
CA THR A 283 29.46 -25.50 10.68
C THR A 283 30.75 -24.96 11.28
N LYS A 284 30.89 -23.64 11.44
CA LYS A 284 32.09 -23.02 12.02
C LYS A 284 32.13 -23.04 13.55
N PHE A 285 30.98 -22.86 14.21
CA PHE A 285 30.91 -22.74 15.67
C PHE A 285 29.85 -23.68 16.28
N PRO A 286 29.94 -25.01 16.03
CA PRO A 286 28.91 -25.97 16.45
C PRO A 286 28.70 -26.00 17.97
N GLU A 287 29.77 -25.86 18.76
CA GLU A 287 29.74 -25.87 20.23
C GLU A 287 28.96 -24.67 20.80
N PHE A 288 29.14 -23.48 20.23
CA PHE A 288 28.37 -22.28 20.57
C PHE A 288 26.87 -22.49 20.33
N ILE A 289 26.49 -22.99 19.14
CA ILE A 289 25.09 -23.28 18.81
C ILE A 289 24.50 -24.36 19.74
N ALA A 290 25.28 -25.40 20.07
CA ALA A 290 24.87 -26.43 21.02
C ALA A 290 24.67 -25.87 22.44
N GLY A 291 25.49 -24.91 22.89
CA GLY A 291 25.30 -24.20 24.15
C GLY A 291 24.00 -23.39 24.20
N ILE A 292 23.68 -22.63 23.13
CA ILE A 292 22.39 -21.92 23.05
C ILE A 292 21.20 -22.92 23.02
N GLN A 293 21.37 -24.10 22.39
CA GLN A 293 20.35 -25.16 22.40
C GLN A 293 20.11 -25.79 23.78
N ARG A 294 21.12 -25.86 24.67
CA ARG A 294 20.95 -26.36 26.04
C ARG A 294 20.03 -25.48 26.88
N ASN A 295 20.20 -24.15 26.78
CA ASN A 295 19.46 -23.17 27.59
C ASN A 295 18.69 -22.10 26.75
N PRO A 296 17.70 -22.46 25.90
CA PRO A 296 17.09 -21.51 24.94
C PRO A 296 16.35 -20.33 25.58
N GLN A 297 15.85 -20.49 26.80
CA GLN A 297 15.08 -19.47 27.52
C GLN A 297 15.93 -18.48 28.31
N ASN A 298 17.23 -18.73 28.53
CA ASN A 298 18.09 -17.76 29.21
C ASN A 298 18.33 -16.54 28.29
N ASP A 299 18.29 -15.33 28.85
CA ASP A 299 18.53 -14.05 28.16
C ASP A 299 19.81 -13.34 28.63
N ARG A 300 20.58 -13.96 29.54
CA ARG A 300 21.93 -13.52 29.96
C ARG A 300 22.89 -14.71 29.93
N TYR A 301 23.69 -14.78 28.88
CA TYR A 301 24.75 -15.78 28.75
C TYR A 301 26.11 -15.19 29.10
N THR A 302 26.96 -15.99 29.72
CA THR A 302 28.41 -15.73 29.87
C THR A 302 29.21 -16.62 28.91
N PRO A 303 30.46 -16.28 28.56
CA PRO A 303 31.31 -17.12 27.69
C PRO A 303 31.45 -18.57 28.17
N THR A 304 31.40 -18.76 29.50
CA THR A 304 31.46 -20.05 30.20
C THR A 304 30.26 -20.98 29.97
N ASP A 305 29.11 -20.47 29.52
CA ASP A 305 27.96 -21.29 29.15
C ASP A 305 28.23 -22.12 27.87
N PHE A 306 29.20 -21.69 27.06
CA PHE A 306 29.49 -22.23 25.73
C PHE A 306 30.82 -23.00 25.68
N TYR A 307 31.86 -22.48 26.33
CA TYR A 307 33.25 -22.95 26.23
C TYR A 307 33.94 -22.94 27.61
N PRO A 308 34.97 -23.79 27.83
CA PRO A 308 35.83 -23.70 29.01
C PRO A 308 36.50 -22.33 29.14
N GLU A 309 36.71 -21.86 30.38
CA GLU A 309 37.22 -20.52 30.70
C GLU A 309 38.50 -20.13 29.93
N GLU A 310 39.44 -21.07 29.81
CA GLU A 310 40.73 -20.91 29.11
C GLU A 310 40.58 -20.55 27.61
N VAL A 311 39.49 -21.00 26.97
CA VAL A 311 39.29 -20.91 25.50
C VAL A 311 38.16 -19.95 25.14
N ALA A 312 37.24 -19.69 26.07
CA ALA A 312 36.00 -18.96 25.81
C ALA A 312 36.23 -17.54 25.25
N LEU A 313 37.14 -16.76 25.85
CA LEU A 313 37.41 -15.39 25.40
C LEU A 313 37.91 -15.34 23.94
N LEU A 314 38.82 -16.25 23.56
CA LEU A 314 39.37 -16.34 22.20
C LEU A 314 38.28 -16.74 21.19
N LYS A 315 37.43 -17.72 21.54
CA LYS A 315 36.33 -18.15 20.66
C LYS A 315 35.25 -17.08 20.50
N MET A 316 34.93 -16.32 21.55
CA MET A 316 34.03 -15.16 21.43
C MET A 316 34.59 -14.06 20.51
N GLN A 317 35.90 -13.83 20.51
CA GLN A 317 36.55 -12.89 19.59
C GLN A 317 36.54 -13.40 18.15
N GLU A 318 36.86 -14.68 17.92
CA GLU A 318 36.81 -15.31 16.59
C GLU A 318 35.41 -15.24 15.95
N ILE A 319 34.36 -15.53 16.73
CA ILE A 319 32.96 -15.37 16.29
C ILE A 319 32.68 -13.90 15.93
N ARG A 320 33.06 -12.96 16.81
CA ARG A 320 32.81 -11.52 16.62
C ARG A 320 33.45 -11.00 15.33
N ASP A 321 34.69 -11.41 15.04
CA ASP A 321 35.43 -10.91 13.88
C ASP A 321 35.02 -11.62 12.58
N TRP A 322 34.61 -12.89 12.64
CA TRP A 322 33.93 -13.54 11.51
C TRP A 322 32.59 -12.84 11.19
N LEU A 323 31.77 -12.52 12.19
CA LEU A 323 30.51 -11.80 11.99
C LEU A 323 30.74 -10.40 11.37
N LYS A 324 31.69 -9.61 11.89
CA LYS A 324 32.10 -8.33 11.27
C LYS A 324 32.46 -8.50 9.79
N SER A 325 33.20 -9.56 9.44
CA SER A 325 33.64 -9.81 8.06
C SER A 325 32.50 -10.08 7.06
N ILE A 326 31.32 -10.45 7.57
CA ILE A 326 30.08 -10.66 6.81
C ILE A 326 29.20 -9.40 6.84
N GLU A 327 28.95 -8.83 8.03
CA GLU A 327 28.14 -7.61 8.19
C GLU A 327 28.68 -6.46 7.32
N ALA A 328 30.01 -6.28 7.29
CA ALA A 328 30.68 -5.21 6.58
C ALA A 328 30.61 -5.30 5.04
N LYS A 329 29.98 -6.35 4.47
CA LYS A 329 29.95 -6.56 3.02
C LYS A 329 28.58 -6.39 2.36
N ASN A 330 27.46 -6.77 3.01
CA ASN A 330 26.19 -6.99 2.28
C ASN A 330 24.88 -6.69 3.04
N PHE A 331 24.88 -6.13 4.27
CA PHE A 331 23.64 -6.00 5.06
C PHE A 331 22.99 -4.60 5.00
N GLU A 332 22.23 -4.33 3.92
CA GLU A 332 21.34 -3.16 3.83
C GLU A 332 20.13 -3.33 4.78
N ARG A 333 20.01 -2.41 5.76
CA ARG A 333 18.96 -2.41 6.79
C ARG A 333 17.83 -1.46 6.40
N VAL A 334 16.66 -2.00 6.09
CA VAL A 334 15.48 -1.26 5.60
C VAL A 334 14.31 -1.34 6.59
N PRO A 335 13.34 -0.39 6.56
CA PRO A 335 12.10 -0.49 7.33
C PRO A 335 11.31 -1.77 6.99
N LEU A 336 10.53 -2.30 7.95
CA LEU A 336 9.68 -3.48 7.75
C LEU A 336 8.74 -3.35 6.53
N GLU A 337 8.15 -2.17 6.35
CA GLU A 337 7.16 -1.84 5.31
C GLU A 337 7.77 -1.49 3.94
N ALA A 338 9.10 -1.45 3.82
CA ALA A 338 9.78 -1.17 2.56
C ALA A 338 9.81 -2.42 1.66
N GLU A 339 9.31 -2.30 0.44
CA GLU A 339 9.42 -3.30 -0.62
C GLU A 339 10.61 -2.92 -1.51
N GLN A 340 11.62 -3.77 -1.68
CA GLN A 340 12.80 -3.45 -2.49
C GLN A 340 13.39 -4.72 -3.14
N LEU A 341 14.05 -4.55 -4.29
CA LEU A 341 14.72 -5.62 -5.04
C LEU A 341 16.20 -5.79 -4.64
N ASP A 342 16.66 -7.05 -4.68
CA ASP A 342 18.07 -7.44 -4.50
C ASP A 342 18.99 -6.77 -5.54
N SER A 343 20.22 -6.44 -5.11
CA SER A 343 21.26 -5.83 -5.97
C SER A 343 21.46 -6.58 -7.29
N ASP A 344 21.43 -7.91 -7.26
CA ASP A 344 21.59 -8.79 -8.42
C ASP A 344 20.49 -8.52 -9.48
N VAL A 345 19.25 -8.30 -9.02
CA VAL A 345 18.08 -8.04 -9.86
C VAL A 345 18.08 -6.60 -10.37
N VAL A 346 18.52 -5.64 -9.54
CA VAL A 346 18.68 -4.24 -9.94
C VAL A 346 19.69 -4.10 -11.10
N LYS A 347 20.81 -4.83 -11.04
CA LYS A 347 21.83 -4.86 -12.10
C LYS A 347 21.31 -5.47 -13.41
N LEU A 348 20.44 -6.49 -13.33
CA LEU A 348 19.75 -7.03 -14.52
C LEU A 348 18.75 -6.05 -15.12
N ILE A 349 17.99 -5.33 -14.28
CA ILE A 349 17.08 -4.26 -14.72
C ILE A 349 17.84 -3.11 -15.39
N GLU A 350 19.02 -2.75 -14.88
CA GLU A 350 19.90 -1.75 -15.51
C GLU A 350 20.40 -2.22 -16.89
N GLN A 351 20.84 -3.48 -17.01
CA GLN A 351 21.28 -4.06 -18.29
C GLN A 351 20.15 -4.15 -19.33
N ASP A 352 18.93 -4.48 -18.90
CA ASP A 352 17.74 -4.48 -19.77
C ASP A 352 17.35 -3.06 -20.21
N ALA A 353 17.46 -2.07 -19.32
CA ALA A 353 17.22 -0.67 -19.65
C ALA A 353 18.25 -0.14 -20.66
N ASP A 354 19.53 -0.49 -20.52
CA ASP A 354 20.59 -0.13 -21.46
C ASP A 354 20.37 -0.76 -22.85
N GLN A 355 19.90 -2.01 -22.91
CA GLN A 355 19.48 -2.65 -24.16
C GLN A 355 18.27 -1.96 -24.77
N LEU A 356 17.28 -1.55 -23.96
CA LEU A 356 16.13 -0.78 -24.42
C LEU A 356 16.56 0.56 -25.03
N VAL A 357 17.42 1.33 -24.34
CA VAL A 357 17.91 2.63 -24.85
C VAL A 357 18.68 2.48 -26.18
N ARG A 358 19.50 1.44 -26.33
CA ARG A 358 20.25 1.16 -27.57
C ARG A 358 19.35 0.70 -28.72
N SER A 359 18.20 0.09 -28.41
CA SER A 359 17.27 -0.49 -29.41
C SER A 359 16.05 0.40 -29.71
N GLN A 360 15.78 1.43 -28.90
CA GLN A 360 14.59 2.26 -29.01
C GLN A 360 14.60 3.11 -30.30
N PRO A 361 13.59 3.01 -31.17
CA PRO A 361 13.54 3.81 -32.39
C PRO A 361 13.39 5.31 -32.05
N GLN A 362 14.03 6.16 -32.85
CA GLN A 362 14.03 7.61 -32.65
C GLN A 362 12.61 8.18 -32.52
N MET A 363 12.42 9.09 -31.56
CA MET A 363 11.15 9.75 -31.29
C MET A 363 10.73 10.64 -32.46
N GLN A 364 9.61 10.32 -33.10
CA GLN A 364 9.10 11.05 -34.26
C GLN A 364 8.08 12.11 -33.82
N PRO A 365 8.19 13.37 -34.26
CA PRO A 365 7.20 14.40 -33.97
C PRO A 365 5.87 14.08 -34.67
N LYS A 366 4.82 13.80 -33.90
CA LYS A 366 3.45 13.57 -34.42
C LYS A 366 2.53 14.70 -33.98
N LYS A 367 1.92 15.39 -34.95
CA LYS A 367 0.89 16.40 -34.69
C LYS A 367 -0.38 15.74 -34.15
N ILE A 368 -1.01 16.41 -33.18
CA ILE A 368 -2.27 16.05 -32.53
C ILE A 368 -3.20 17.26 -32.50
N ARG A 369 -4.50 17.00 -32.49
CA ARG A 369 -5.57 18.00 -32.45
C ARG A 369 -6.68 17.54 -31.52
N GLY A 370 -7.51 18.48 -31.04
CA GLY A 370 -8.67 18.16 -30.22
C GLY A 370 -8.39 17.45 -28.90
N VAL A 371 -7.21 17.67 -28.28
CA VAL A 371 -6.85 17.03 -27.01
C VAL A 371 -7.54 17.73 -25.82
N PRO A 372 -8.34 17.03 -25.00
CA PRO A 372 -8.98 17.62 -23.83
C PRO A 372 -7.94 17.87 -22.71
N ARG A 373 -8.18 18.88 -21.86
CA ARG A 373 -7.29 19.22 -20.73
C ARG A 373 -7.00 18.03 -19.78
N SER A 374 -7.96 17.11 -19.59
CA SER A 374 -7.77 15.90 -18.78
C SER A 374 -6.72 14.95 -19.36
N ALA A 375 -6.53 14.94 -20.68
CA ALA A 375 -5.50 14.19 -21.39
C ALA A 375 -4.13 14.89 -21.37
N LEU A 376 -3.96 15.96 -20.59
CA LEU A 376 -2.71 16.67 -20.39
C LEU A 376 -2.34 16.73 -18.90
N LEU A 377 -1.04 16.83 -18.66
CA LEU A 377 -0.44 17.01 -17.34
C LEU A 377 0.64 18.09 -17.44
N ARG A 378 0.43 19.24 -16.78
CA ARG A 378 1.47 20.28 -16.67
C ARG A 378 2.52 19.84 -15.64
N PRO A 379 3.82 20.00 -15.90
CA PRO A 379 4.89 19.68 -14.95
C PRO A 379 4.75 20.35 -13.57
N SER A 380 4.10 21.51 -13.52
CA SER A 380 3.81 22.29 -12.31
C SER A 380 2.61 21.77 -11.50
N ASP A 381 1.64 21.11 -12.16
CA ASP A 381 0.44 20.54 -11.49
C ASP A 381 0.66 19.09 -11.02
N VAL A 382 1.87 18.55 -11.23
CA VAL A 382 2.22 17.14 -11.02
C VAL A 382 1.88 16.67 -9.61
N GLU A 383 2.25 17.42 -8.58
CA GLU A 383 1.93 17.05 -7.19
C GLU A 383 0.42 16.96 -6.94
N GLN A 384 -0.41 17.80 -7.59
CA GLN A 384 -1.86 17.83 -7.43
C GLN A 384 -2.61 16.78 -8.29
N ARG A 385 -1.93 16.13 -9.23
CA ARG A 385 -2.51 15.09 -10.13
C ARG A 385 -1.98 13.69 -9.83
N LEU A 386 -0.75 13.56 -9.34
CA LEU A 386 -0.02 12.28 -9.27
C LEU A 386 -0.03 11.62 -7.89
N GLN A 387 -0.47 12.32 -6.83
CA GLN A 387 -0.50 11.84 -5.43
C GLN A 387 -1.18 10.47 -5.24
N ASN A 388 -2.28 10.21 -5.97
CA ASN A 388 -3.13 9.03 -5.76
C ASN A 388 -2.77 7.83 -6.64
N GLN A 389 -1.59 7.83 -7.28
CA GLN A 389 -1.11 6.68 -8.04
C GLN A 389 -0.57 5.57 -7.14
N THR A 390 -0.95 4.34 -7.45
CA THR A 390 -0.31 3.12 -6.96
C THR A 390 0.91 2.76 -7.81
N PHE A 391 1.89 2.12 -7.18
CA PHE A 391 3.15 1.66 -7.77
C PHE A 391 3.50 0.28 -7.23
N LYS A 392 4.18 -0.53 -8.06
CA LYS A 392 4.72 -1.84 -7.68
C LYS A 392 6.18 -1.97 -8.15
N LEU A 393 6.93 -2.90 -7.54
CA LEU A 393 8.29 -3.21 -7.97
C LEU A 393 8.31 -3.64 -9.44
N GLY A 394 9.24 -3.08 -10.20
CA GLY A 394 9.37 -3.31 -11.64
C GLY A 394 8.50 -2.42 -12.54
N ASP A 395 7.64 -1.55 -11.99
CA ASP A 395 6.87 -0.59 -12.79
C ASP A 395 7.78 0.41 -13.52
N ARG A 396 7.46 0.69 -14.79
CA ARG A 396 8.10 1.74 -15.57
C ARG A 396 7.45 3.08 -15.27
N VAL A 397 8.28 4.08 -15.00
CA VAL A 397 7.87 5.44 -14.61
C VAL A 397 8.56 6.49 -15.48
N VAL A 398 7.99 7.69 -15.51
CA VAL A 398 8.62 8.88 -16.08
C VAL A 398 8.61 10.02 -15.05
N TYR A 399 9.75 10.71 -14.90
CA TYR A 399 9.83 11.89 -14.03
C TYR A 399 9.08 13.05 -14.68
N ALA A 400 8.04 13.54 -14.00
CA ALA A 400 7.09 14.50 -14.56
C ALA A 400 7.24 15.91 -13.98
N GLN A 401 7.76 16.03 -12.75
CA GLN A 401 7.89 17.30 -12.05
C GLN A 401 8.87 18.25 -12.77
N ASP A 402 8.54 19.55 -12.77
CA ASP A 402 9.33 20.59 -13.46
C ASP A 402 10.67 20.88 -12.77
N SER A 403 10.73 20.64 -11.47
CA SER A 403 11.88 20.88 -10.59
C SER A 403 12.31 19.62 -9.84
N GLY A 404 13.49 19.68 -9.22
CA GLY A 404 14.04 18.61 -8.38
C GLY A 404 15.41 18.12 -8.85
N LYS A 405 15.74 16.87 -8.52
CA LYS A 405 17.07 16.27 -8.73
C LYS A 405 17.20 15.47 -10.04
N VAL A 406 16.09 15.10 -10.65
CA VAL A 406 16.04 14.25 -11.85
C VAL A 406 15.63 15.13 -13.04
N PRO A 407 16.25 14.99 -14.24
CA PRO A 407 15.80 15.73 -15.41
C PRO A 407 14.37 15.36 -15.82
N ILE A 408 13.58 16.36 -16.20
CA ILE A 408 12.20 16.18 -16.67
C ILE A 408 12.11 15.22 -17.87
N ALA A 409 11.03 14.44 -17.92
CA ALA A 409 10.73 13.41 -18.92
C ALA A 409 11.68 12.20 -18.97
N THR A 410 12.62 12.08 -18.01
CA THR A 410 13.50 10.91 -17.90
C THR A 410 12.70 9.66 -17.52
N ARG A 411 12.98 8.54 -18.19
CA ARG A 411 12.36 7.22 -17.97
C ARG A 411 13.18 6.41 -16.96
N GLY A 412 12.52 5.53 -16.22
CA GLY A 412 13.17 4.63 -15.27
C GLY A 412 12.26 3.50 -14.77
N THR A 413 12.81 2.64 -13.93
CA THR A 413 12.12 1.48 -13.34
C THR A 413 12.14 1.58 -11.81
N VAL A 414 10.99 1.36 -11.17
CA VAL A 414 10.87 1.30 -9.70
C VAL A 414 11.56 0.03 -9.19
N VAL A 415 12.62 0.19 -8.39
CA VAL A 415 13.35 -0.91 -7.74
C VAL A 415 13.13 -0.98 -6.23
N GLY A 416 12.59 0.08 -5.63
CA GLY A 416 12.20 0.13 -4.24
C GLY A 416 11.01 1.06 -3.98
N LEU A 417 10.26 0.76 -2.94
CA LEU A 417 9.09 1.49 -2.47
C LEU A 417 9.11 1.49 -0.94
N THR A 418 9.27 2.68 -0.36
CA THR A 418 9.30 2.88 1.10
C THR A 418 8.12 3.77 1.50
N ARG A 419 7.15 3.18 2.21
CA ARG A 419 6.02 3.92 2.77
C ARG A 419 6.44 4.65 4.03
N THR A 420 6.06 5.92 4.13
CA THR A 420 6.20 6.76 5.33
C THR A 420 4.83 7.36 5.63
N SER A 421 4.51 7.65 6.89
CA SER A 421 3.21 8.19 7.34
C SER A 421 2.64 9.38 6.56
N ARG A 422 3.47 10.14 5.84
CA ARG A 422 3.08 11.30 5.02
C ARG A 422 3.24 11.11 3.50
N ALA A 423 4.02 10.13 3.04
CA ALA A 423 4.42 10.02 1.64
C ALA A 423 4.96 8.62 1.30
N VAL A 424 4.79 8.22 0.04
CA VAL A 424 5.49 7.08 -0.55
C VAL A 424 6.74 7.58 -1.27
N LEU A 425 7.90 7.05 -0.87
CA LEU A 425 9.18 7.24 -1.53
C LEU A 425 9.45 6.06 -2.46
N LEU A 426 9.92 6.34 -3.67
CA LEU A 426 10.25 5.34 -4.69
C LEU A 426 11.74 5.43 -5.01
N ASP A 427 12.45 4.31 -4.88
CA ASP A 427 13.81 4.17 -5.38
C ASP A 427 13.71 3.77 -6.86
N VAL A 428 14.20 4.64 -7.75
CA VAL A 428 14.08 4.48 -9.20
C VAL A 428 15.47 4.43 -9.83
N VAL A 429 15.72 3.43 -10.67
CA VAL A 429 16.88 3.39 -11.57
C VAL A 429 16.47 3.97 -12.91
N PHE A 430 17.18 5.00 -13.37
CA PHE A 430 16.86 5.73 -14.59
C PHE A 430 17.64 5.21 -15.80
N ASP A 431 16.99 5.31 -16.97
CA ASP A 431 17.49 4.81 -18.26
C ASP A 431 18.75 5.56 -18.75
N VAL A 432 19.06 6.71 -18.16
CA VAL A 432 20.24 7.54 -18.48
C VAL A 432 20.91 8.01 -17.19
N SER A 433 22.22 8.28 -17.26
CA SER A 433 22.99 8.87 -16.16
C SER A 433 22.78 10.39 -16.05
N PHE A 434 22.63 10.91 -14.84
CA PHE A 434 22.46 12.34 -14.56
C PHE A 434 23.20 12.78 -13.29
N MET A 435 23.64 14.03 -13.23
CA MET A 435 24.63 14.53 -12.25
C MET A 435 24.23 14.37 -10.76
N SER A 436 22.93 14.32 -10.46
CA SER A 436 22.43 14.12 -9.08
C SER A 436 22.00 12.69 -8.77
N GLY A 437 22.25 11.73 -9.68
CA GLY A 437 22.00 10.32 -9.44
C GLY A 437 23.06 9.68 -8.54
N THR A 438 22.67 8.62 -7.87
CA THR A 438 23.48 7.84 -6.90
C THR A 438 23.61 6.38 -7.35
N THR A 439 24.28 5.55 -6.54
CA THR A 439 24.33 4.09 -6.73
C THR A 439 23.21 3.33 -5.99
N LEU A 440 22.32 4.03 -5.27
CA LEU A 440 21.31 3.46 -4.35
C LEU A 440 21.91 2.44 -3.34
N GLY A 441 23.13 2.68 -2.85
CA GLY A 441 23.86 1.74 -2.00
C GLY A 441 24.53 0.62 -2.80
N ASP A 442 25.21 0.99 -3.89
CA ASP A 442 25.96 0.10 -4.79
C ASP A 442 25.13 -1.03 -5.43
N ARG A 443 23.83 -0.74 -5.57
CA ARG A 443 22.84 -1.56 -6.26
C ARG A 443 22.76 -1.29 -7.76
N CYS A 444 22.99 -0.06 -8.20
CA CYS A 444 23.13 0.32 -9.62
C CYS A 444 24.46 1.05 -9.88
N SER A 445 24.82 1.25 -11.15
CA SER A 445 25.97 2.09 -11.52
C SER A 445 25.80 3.55 -11.06
N PRO A 446 26.90 4.30 -10.84
CA PRO A 446 26.82 5.68 -10.39
C PRO A 446 26.04 6.56 -11.37
N PHE A 447 25.43 7.62 -10.84
CA PHE A 447 24.60 8.58 -11.58
C PHE A 447 23.30 8.00 -12.18
N ARG A 448 22.89 6.76 -11.86
CA ARG A 448 21.64 6.14 -12.36
C ARG A 448 20.46 6.14 -11.39
N GLY A 449 20.70 5.92 -10.09
CA GLY A 449 19.63 5.62 -9.13
C GLY A 449 19.30 6.78 -8.22
N GLN A 450 18.02 7.09 -8.02
CA GLN A 450 17.60 8.17 -7.11
C GLN A 450 16.26 7.89 -6.46
N THR A 451 16.18 8.13 -5.14
CA THR A 451 14.92 8.15 -4.40
C THR A 451 14.12 9.41 -4.75
N VAL A 452 12.86 9.24 -5.16
CA VAL A 452 11.92 10.31 -5.54
C VAL A 452 10.59 10.14 -4.81
N LEU A 453 9.76 11.19 -4.77
CA LEU A 453 8.39 11.07 -4.27
C LEU A 453 7.51 10.39 -5.32
N ALA A 454 6.55 9.59 -4.88
CA ALA A 454 5.54 9.00 -5.76
C ALA A 454 4.70 10.06 -6.51
N SER A 455 4.55 11.25 -5.92
CA SER A 455 3.90 12.41 -6.54
C SER A 455 4.74 13.08 -7.64
N SER A 456 6.05 12.83 -7.75
CA SER A 456 6.92 13.43 -8.77
C SER A 456 6.95 12.66 -10.10
N VAL A 457 6.43 11.42 -10.10
CA VAL A 457 6.57 10.47 -11.22
C VAL A 457 5.23 9.92 -11.70
N LEU A 458 5.10 9.71 -13.00
CA LEU A 458 3.91 9.15 -13.65
C LEU A 458 4.14 7.65 -13.95
N ASN A 459 3.22 6.78 -13.50
CA ASN A 459 3.28 5.34 -13.75
C ASN A 459 2.82 5.00 -15.18
N VAL A 460 3.74 4.48 -16.00
CA VAL A 460 3.51 4.16 -17.42
C VAL A 460 3.10 2.70 -17.61
N SER A 461 3.53 1.80 -16.72
CA SER A 461 3.16 0.38 -16.72
C SER A 461 1.80 0.11 -16.08
N TYR A 462 1.34 0.94 -15.13
CA TYR A 462 -0.03 0.95 -14.63
C TYR A 462 -0.64 2.35 -14.78
N ARG A 463 -1.23 2.58 -15.96
CA ARG A 463 -1.72 3.87 -16.43
C ARG A 463 -3.05 4.25 -15.77
N GLN A 464 -2.98 4.77 -14.56
CA GLN A 464 -4.15 5.08 -13.74
C GLN A 464 -4.85 6.40 -14.12
N LEU A 465 -4.16 7.28 -14.85
CA LEU A 465 -4.65 8.59 -15.27
C LEU A 465 -4.94 8.62 -16.78
N LEU A 466 -5.43 7.51 -17.35
CA LEU A 466 -5.83 7.46 -18.76
C LEU A 466 -7.07 8.31 -19.00
N ALA A 467 -6.91 9.42 -19.72
CA ALA A 467 -8.05 10.16 -20.23
C ALA A 467 -8.63 9.44 -21.45
N THR A 468 -9.81 8.84 -21.30
CA THR A 468 -10.58 8.35 -22.44
C THR A 468 -10.91 9.51 -23.39
N THR A 469 -10.75 9.24 -24.67
CA THR A 469 -11.32 10.05 -25.74
C THR A 469 -12.38 9.21 -26.44
N ARG A 470 -13.33 9.84 -27.15
CA ARG A 470 -14.49 9.16 -27.78
C ARG A 470 -14.13 7.98 -28.71
N ALA A 471 -12.88 7.86 -29.14
CA ALA A 471 -12.38 6.71 -29.90
C ALA A 471 -12.17 5.44 -29.04
N GLY A 472 -11.75 5.60 -27.77
CA GLY A 472 -11.61 4.50 -26.82
C GLY A 472 -12.96 3.96 -26.36
N ASP A 473 -13.91 4.85 -26.08
CA ASP A 473 -15.29 4.48 -25.73
C ASP A 473 -15.95 3.61 -26.82
N ALA A 474 -15.72 3.95 -28.10
CA ALA A 474 -16.21 3.18 -29.24
C ALA A 474 -15.60 1.77 -29.35
N GLN A 475 -14.34 1.57 -28.94
CA GLN A 475 -13.72 0.24 -28.90
C GLN A 475 -14.15 -0.59 -27.66
N GLN A 476 -14.40 0.07 -26.52
CA GLN A 476 -14.91 -0.60 -25.33
C GLN A 476 -16.36 -1.07 -25.51
N GLN A 477 -17.21 -0.29 -26.20
CA GLN A 477 -18.58 -0.72 -26.52
C GLN A 477 -18.62 -1.94 -27.46
N GLN A 478 -17.69 -2.05 -28.42
CA GLN A 478 -17.58 -3.23 -29.29
C GLN A 478 -17.09 -4.49 -28.56
N THR A 479 -16.47 -4.37 -27.38
CA THR A 479 -16.09 -5.53 -26.54
C THR A 479 -17.16 -5.91 -25.51
N GLN A 480 -18.29 -5.18 -25.45
CA GLN A 480 -19.40 -5.46 -24.51
C GLN A 480 -20.79 -5.50 -25.17
N SER A 481 -20.92 -6.03 -26.39
CA SER A 481 -22.23 -6.53 -26.88
C SER A 481 -22.13 -7.48 -28.08
N THR A 482 -22.06 -8.79 -27.81
CA THR A 482 -22.56 -9.83 -28.72
C THR A 482 -23.01 -11.04 -27.90
N PRO A 483 -24.30 -11.21 -27.58
CA PRO A 483 -24.79 -12.46 -27.02
C PRO A 483 -24.67 -13.56 -28.08
N LEU A 484 -24.10 -14.70 -27.69
CA LEU A 484 -23.96 -15.88 -28.55
C LEU A 484 -25.34 -16.34 -29.01
N THR A 485 -25.66 -16.09 -30.27
CA THR A 485 -26.86 -16.61 -30.93
C THR A 485 -26.43 -17.80 -31.76
N GLU A 486 -26.72 -19.01 -31.29
CA GLU A 486 -26.42 -20.24 -32.03
C GLU A 486 -27.25 -20.32 -33.31
N THR A 487 -26.59 -20.27 -34.46
CA THR A 487 -27.21 -20.56 -35.76
C THR A 487 -26.92 -22.02 -36.14
N PRO A 488 -27.96 -22.88 -36.29
CA PRO A 488 -27.76 -24.28 -36.58
C PRO A 488 -27.24 -24.49 -38.01
N THR A 489 -26.31 -25.41 -38.19
CA THR A 489 -25.76 -25.79 -39.50
C THR A 489 -26.76 -26.64 -40.30
N PRO A 490 -26.84 -26.47 -41.63
CA PRO A 490 -27.74 -27.25 -42.48
C PRO A 490 -27.21 -28.68 -42.71
N PRO A 491 -28.08 -29.71 -42.75
CA PRO A 491 -27.71 -31.08 -43.08
C PRO A 491 -27.51 -31.29 -44.60
N PRO A 492 -26.76 -32.33 -45.01
CA PRO A 492 -26.59 -32.68 -46.42
C PRO A 492 -27.85 -33.34 -47.04
N PRO A 493 -28.03 -33.26 -48.38
CA PRO A 493 -29.19 -33.82 -49.06
C PRO A 493 -29.07 -35.31 -49.42
N ASN A 494 -30.23 -35.94 -49.65
CA ASN A 494 -30.49 -37.35 -50.02
C ASN A 494 -30.24 -38.37 -48.89
N SER A 495 -31.04 -39.44 -48.76
CA SER A 495 -32.04 -40.01 -49.68
C SER A 495 -33.37 -40.40 -48.99
N GLN A 496 -34.35 -40.88 -49.76
CA GLN A 496 -35.77 -40.97 -49.39
C GLN A 496 -36.17 -42.29 -48.71
N ALA A 497 -37.11 -42.23 -47.77
CA ALA A 497 -38.07 -43.31 -47.48
C ALA A 497 -39.39 -42.72 -46.91
N TYR A 498 -40.53 -43.32 -47.27
CA TYR A 498 -41.85 -43.08 -46.65
C TYR A 498 -41.91 -43.79 -45.26
N VAL A 499 -42.88 -43.61 -44.35
CA VAL A 499 -44.36 -43.79 -44.46
C VAL A 499 -45.11 -43.13 -43.27
N SER A 500 -46.33 -42.59 -43.52
CA SER A 500 -47.45 -42.18 -42.62
C SER A 500 -47.16 -41.50 -41.26
N SER A 501 -47.52 -40.23 -41.00
CA SER A 501 -48.88 -39.65 -40.79
C SER A 501 -49.53 -39.97 -39.41
N PRO A 502 -50.25 -38.99 -38.79
CA PRO A 502 -50.38 -38.83 -37.32
C PRO A 502 -51.83 -39.08 -36.80
N PRO A 503 -52.25 -38.58 -35.61
CA PRO A 503 -52.72 -37.18 -35.46
C PRO A 503 -52.24 -36.52 -34.12
N GLU A 504 -52.36 -35.21 -33.85
CA GLU A 504 -53.46 -34.40 -33.23
C GLU A 504 -53.89 -34.78 -31.78
N THR A 505 -54.46 -33.94 -30.90
CA THR A 505 -54.94 -32.52 -30.90
C THR A 505 -54.76 -31.96 -29.45
N ALA A 506 -54.33 -30.72 -29.16
CA ALA A 506 -54.95 -29.38 -29.29
C ALA A 506 -55.89 -28.91 -28.14
N ALA A 507 -55.64 -27.68 -27.67
CA ALA A 507 -56.56 -26.73 -26.98
C ALA A 507 -57.03 -27.05 -25.53
N ASP A 508 -57.58 -26.11 -24.73
CA ASP A 508 -57.79 -24.65 -24.94
C ASP A 508 -57.61 -23.81 -23.63
N ARG A 509 -57.77 -22.49 -23.75
CA ARG A 509 -57.65 -21.42 -22.73
C ARG A 509 -58.72 -21.47 -21.63
N THR A 510 -58.43 -20.88 -20.45
CA THR A 510 -59.14 -19.69 -19.90
C THR A 510 -58.58 -19.25 -18.53
N ALA A 511 -58.99 -18.07 -18.05
CA ALA A 511 -58.70 -17.45 -16.75
C ALA A 511 -59.86 -16.47 -16.41
N PRO A 512 -59.87 -15.66 -15.32
CA PRO A 512 -59.05 -15.63 -14.09
C PRO A 512 -59.91 -15.49 -12.78
N ALA A 513 -59.25 -15.13 -11.65
CA ALA A 513 -59.67 -14.12 -10.65
C ALA A 513 -60.03 -14.51 -9.18
N ALA A 514 -59.61 -13.60 -8.28
CA ALA A 514 -60.17 -13.20 -6.97
C ALA A 514 -60.22 -14.14 -5.74
N GLY A 515 -59.80 -13.62 -4.57
CA GLY A 515 -60.28 -14.08 -3.23
C GLY A 515 -59.21 -14.24 -2.13
N PRO A 516 -59.38 -13.71 -0.90
CA PRO A 516 -58.32 -13.72 0.13
C PRO A 516 -58.63 -14.50 1.45
N VAL A 517 -57.56 -15.08 2.05
CA VAL A 517 -57.11 -14.99 3.47
C VAL A 517 -58.18 -15.03 4.59
N PRO A 518 -58.17 -16.01 5.52
CA PRO A 518 -57.40 -15.84 6.78
C PRO A 518 -56.74 -17.09 7.44
N ARG A 519 -56.04 -16.82 8.55
CA ARG A 519 -55.24 -17.70 9.47
C ARG A 519 -55.84 -17.62 10.91
N PRO A 520 -55.29 -18.29 11.96
CA PRO A 520 -54.36 -19.42 12.03
C PRO A 520 -55.11 -20.65 12.63
N PRO A 521 -55.02 -21.16 13.90
CA PRO A 521 -54.07 -21.03 15.03
C PRO A 521 -53.37 -22.38 15.42
N GLY A 522 -52.56 -22.38 16.49
CA GLY A 522 -52.33 -23.58 17.34
C GLY A 522 -50.91 -24.17 17.44
N ALA A 523 -50.22 -23.92 18.56
CA ALA A 523 -49.09 -24.70 19.09
C ALA A 523 -49.27 -24.81 20.62
N PRO A 524 -48.72 -25.82 21.35
CA PRO A 524 -47.37 -25.63 21.92
C PRO A 524 -46.54 -26.91 22.35
N ARG A 525 -45.23 -26.69 22.54
CA ARG A 525 -44.29 -27.25 23.58
C ARG A 525 -44.03 -28.76 23.76
N GLY A 526 -42.75 -29.07 24.05
CA GLY A 526 -42.27 -30.30 24.72
C GLY A 526 -41.15 -31.04 23.97
N VAL A 527 -40.07 -31.59 24.55
CA VAL A 527 -39.04 -31.17 25.55
C VAL A 527 -38.17 -32.42 25.86
N ASP A 528 -36.84 -32.27 25.74
CA ASP A 528 -35.73 -33.07 26.33
C ASP A 528 -35.40 -34.55 25.98
N ARG A 529 -34.09 -34.84 26.19
CA ARG A 529 -33.37 -36.10 26.52
C ARG A 529 -32.81 -37.07 25.45
N ASP A 530 -31.49 -36.93 25.27
CA ASP A 530 -30.45 -37.89 25.70
C ASP A 530 -30.40 -39.37 25.25
N THR A 531 -29.38 -39.67 24.42
CA THR A 531 -28.44 -40.83 24.46
C THR A 531 -29.00 -42.29 24.43
N PRO A 532 -28.19 -43.38 24.31
CA PRO A 532 -26.72 -43.54 24.37
C PRO A 532 -26.04 -44.29 23.20
N LEU A 533 -24.72 -44.44 23.31
CA LEU A 533 -23.88 -45.31 22.47
C LEU A 533 -24.19 -46.80 22.69
N ARG A 534 -23.86 -47.65 21.70
CA ARG A 534 -23.27 -48.99 21.95
C ARG A 534 -22.44 -49.56 20.79
N ASP A 535 -21.25 -50.02 21.16
CA ASP A 535 -20.51 -51.22 20.74
C ASP A 535 -20.12 -51.54 19.26
N LEU A 536 -18.80 -51.79 19.15
CA LEU A 536 -17.97 -52.53 18.18
C LEU A 536 -18.54 -53.93 17.76
N PRO A 537 -18.02 -54.64 16.71
CA PRO A 537 -16.58 -54.71 16.38
C PRO A 537 -16.10 -54.91 14.92
N LEU A 538 -14.77 -54.75 14.76
CA LEU A 538 -13.81 -55.49 13.91
C LEU A 538 -14.24 -56.02 12.51
N LEU A 539 -13.48 -55.64 11.49
CA LEU A 539 -12.73 -56.60 10.64
C LEU A 539 -11.64 -55.90 9.80
N LEU A 540 -10.45 -56.52 9.74
CA LEU A 540 -9.43 -56.25 8.71
C LEU A 540 -9.64 -57.21 7.53
N PRO A 541 -9.08 -56.89 6.36
CA PRO A 541 -8.00 -57.79 5.92
C PRO A 541 -6.78 -57.06 5.35
N SER A 542 -5.60 -57.61 5.64
CA SER A 542 -4.37 -57.34 4.89
C SER A 542 -4.23 -58.33 3.73
N ARG A 543 -3.68 -57.87 2.60
CA ARG A 543 -2.98 -58.73 1.64
C ARG A 543 -1.98 -57.92 0.81
N SER A 544 -0.89 -58.60 0.44
CA SER A 544 0.28 -58.03 -0.24
C SER A 544 0.55 -58.77 -1.55
N ALA A 545 1.36 -58.14 -2.42
CA ALA A 545 2.03 -58.71 -3.60
C ALA A 545 1.12 -59.21 -4.74
N ASN A 546 1.17 -58.50 -5.87
CA ASN A 546 2.12 -58.83 -6.94
C ASN A 546 2.86 -57.56 -7.38
#